data_AF-A0A2Y9MY30-F1
#
_entry.id   AF-A0A2Y9MY30-F1
#
_cell.length_a   1.000
_cell.length_b   1.000
_cell.length_c   1.000
_cell.angle_alpha   90.00
_cell.angle_beta   90.00
_cell.angle_gamma   90.00
#
_symmetry.space_group_name_H-M   'P 1'
#
loop_
_entity.id
_entity.type
_entity.pdbx_description
1 polymer ?
#
loop_
_entity_poly.entity_id
_entity_poly.type
_entity_poly.pdbx_seq_one_letter_code
_entity_poly.pdbx_strand_id
1 'polypeptide(L)' 'MLHLPVLCLLPSCHVTLLVLQPGQRLAHLEPPRQCPASTVEVAIALMVFFTTFLTPSGYVLSNMNQF' A
#
# COMPACT_ATOMS: atom_id res chain seq x y z
N MET A 1 -20.10 -61.64 10.71
CA MET A 1 -18.91 -62.13 11.43
C MET A 1 -17.85 -61.05 11.35
N LEU A 2 -17.40 -60.57 12.51
CA LEU A 2 -16.28 -59.64 12.68
C LEU A 2 -14.97 -60.38 12.36
N HIS A 3 -13.99 -59.72 11.72
CA HIS A 3 -12.56 -59.90 11.97
C HIS A 3 -11.75 -58.89 11.12
N LEU A 4 -11.26 -57.82 11.75
CA LEU A 4 -9.98 -57.18 11.41
C LEU A 4 -8.89 -58.01 12.10
N PRO A 5 -7.71 -58.22 11.50
CA PRO A 5 -6.70 -57.16 11.39
C PRO A 5 -5.91 -57.26 10.07
N VAL A 6 -5.15 -56.26 9.63
CA VAL A 6 -3.71 -56.14 9.95
C VAL A 6 -3.21 -54.84 9.32
N LEU A 7 -2.60 -54.02 10.18
CA LEU A 7 -1.68 -52.95 9.82
C LEU A 7 -0.57 -53.48 8.91
N CYS A 8 -0.38 -52.88 7.73
CA CYS A 8 0.86 -52.78 6.95
C CYS A 8 0.46 -52.27 5.55
N LEU A 9 1.06 -51.28 4.89
CA LEU A 9 2.26 -50.45 5.02
C LEU A 9 1.98 -49.19 4.17
N LEU A 10 2.59 -48.06 4.52
CA LEU A 10 2.49 -46.76 3.83
C LEU A 10 2.42 -46.88 2.29
N PRO A 11 1.63 -46.00 1.64
CA PRO A 11 2.26 -45.16 0.64
C PRO A 11 1.79 -43.71 0.70
N SER A 12 2.67 -42.83 0.24
CA SER A 12 2.38 -41.44 -0.09
C SER A 12 2.38 -40.48 1.10
N CYS A 13 3.60 -40.05 1.42
CA CYS A 13 3.89 -38.69 1.85
C CYS A 13 2.87 -37.68 1.32
N HIS A 14 1.89 -37.29 2.15
CA HIS A 14 1.23 -36.01 2.05
C HIS A 14 2.24 -34.91 2.42
N VAL A 15 3.34 -34.81 1.67
CA VAL A 15 4.13 -33.60 1.59
C VAL A 15 3.25 -32.64 0.83
N THR A 16 2.47 -31.89 1.59
CA THR A 16 2.40 -30.42 1.61
C THR A 16 3.08 -29.70 0.44
N LEU A 17 2.86 -30.16 -0.78
CA LEU A 17 2.90 -29.35 -1.98
C LEU A 17 1.54 -28.65 -2.04
N LEU A 18 1.33 -27.79 -1.03
CA LEU A 18 1.06 -26.39 -1.30
C LEU A 18 2.14 -25.96 -2.31
N VAL A 19 1.93 -26.36 -3.57
CA VAL A 19 2.42 -25.63 -4.73
C VAL A 19 1.89 -24.25 -4.43
N LEU A 20 2.77 -23.43 -3.85
CA LEU A 20 2.82 -22.00 -4.00
C LEU A 20 2.09 -21.72 -5.30
N GLN A 21 0.82 -21.31 -5.25
CA GLN A 21 0.16 -20.82 -6.43
C GLN A 21 0.99 -19.61 -6.85
N PRO A 22 1.85 -19.68 -7.89
CA PRO A 22 2.70 -18.58 -8.27
C PRO A 22 1.87 -17.53 -9.04
N GLY A 23 0.54 -17.62 -8.94
CA GLY A 23 -0.45 -16.75 -9.57
C GLY A 23 -0.95 -15.64 -8.65
N GLN A 24 -0.54 -15.58 -7.38
CA GLN A 24 -0.81 -14.42 -6.51
C GLN A 24 0.20 -13.28 -6.72
N ARG A 25 0.86 -13.27 -7.90
CA ARG A 25 1.81 -12.26 -8.32
C ARG A 25 1.10 -11.08 -9.00
N LEU A 26 0.01 -10.60 -8.40
CA LEU A 26 -0.75 -9.44 -8.85
C LEU A 26 -1.60 -8.86 -7.71
N ALA A 27 -1.00 -8.64 -6.55
CA ALA A 27 -1.40 -7.49 -5.74
C ALA A 27 -0.55 -6.28 -6.18
N HIS A 28 -0.47 -6.07 -7.50
CA HIS A 28 -0.16 -4.77 -8.06
C HIS A 28 -1.23 -3.87 -7.47
N LEU A 29 -0.84 -3.03 -6.52
CA LEU A 29 -1.63 -1.96 -5.90
C LEU A 29 -2.76 -1.61 -6.86
N GLU A 30 -3.99 -2.02 -6.52
CA GLU A 30 -5.16 -1.61 -7.28
C GLU A 30 -4.99 -0.10 -7.50
N PRO A 31 -5.01 0.41 -8.75
CA PRO A 31 -4.82 1.83 -8.97
C PRO A 31 -5.83 2.50 -8.06
N PRO A 32 -5.38 3.34 -7.10
CA PRO A 32 -6.33 4.03 -6.25
C PRO A 32 -7.31 4.72 -7.20
N ARG A 33 -8.59 4.78 -6.82
CA ARG A 33 -9.63 5.50 -7.57
C ARG A 33 -9.38 7.02 -7.50
N GLN A 34 -8.16 7.43 -7.82
CA GLN A 34 -7.72 8.78 -8.02
C GLN A 34 -8.35 9.19 -9.34
N CYS A 35 -9.40 9.98 -9.23
CA CYS A 35 -9.82 10.79 -10.36
C CYS A 35 -8.58 11.56 -10.84
N PRO A 36 -8.31 11.62 -12.16
CA PRO A 36 -7.20 12.42 -12.67
C PRO A 36 -7.41 13.86 -12.21
N ALA A 37 -6.51 14.34 -11.35
CA ALA A 37 -6.52 15.73 -10.93
C ALA A 37 -6.25 16.60 -12.15
N SER A 38 -7.08 17.61 -12.36
CA SER A 38 -6.85 18.62 -13.38
C SER A 38 -5.56 19.38 -13.08
N THR A 39 -4.87 19.88 -14.12
CA THR A 39 -3.68 20.73 -13.95
C THR A 39 -3.95 21.93 -13.04
N VAL A 40 -5.18 22.47 -13.09
CA VAL A 40 -5.62 23.58 -12.24
C VAL A 40 -5.68 23.18 -10.78
N GLU A 41 -6.26 22.02 -10.44
CA GLU A 41 -6.31 21.53 -9.06
C GLU A 41 -4.91 21.31 -8.49
N VAL A 42 -4.00 20.75 -9.28
CA VAL A 42 -2.60 20.58 -8.86
C VAL A 42 -1.92 21.93 -8.63
N ALA A 43 -2.12 22.90 -9.54
CA ALA A 43 -1.55 24.24 -9.40
C ALA A 43 -2.08 24.96 -8.15
N ILE A 44 -3.39 24.86 -7.88
CA ILE A 44 -4.01 25.42 -6.67
C ILE A 44 -3.43 24.75 -5.42
N ALA A 45 -3.35 23.41 -5.41
CA ALA A 45 -2.82 22.67 -4.26
C ALA A 45 -1.37 23.06 -3.96
N LEU A 46 -0.52 23.18 -4.99
CA LEU A 46 0.85 23.64 -4.85
C LEU A 46 0.91 25.08 -4.35
N MET A 47 0.13 26.00 -4.92
CA MET A 47 0.07 27.39 -4.49
C MET A 47 -0.34 27.51 -3.02
N VAL A 48 -1.40 26.81 -2.61
CA VAL A 48 -1.86 26.78 -1.22
C VAL A 48 -0.76 26.20 -0.32
N PHE A 49 -0.16 25.07 -0.71
CA PHE A 49 0.92 24.46 0.06
C PHE A 49 2.09 25.41 0.27
N PHE A 50 2.57 26.10 -0.77
CA PHE A 50 3.69 27.04 -0.60
C PHE A 50 3.30 28.28 0.19
N THR A 51 2.14 28.87 -0.09
CA THR A 51 1.70 30.12 0.56
C THR A 51 1.43 29.94 2.05
N THR A 52 0.95 28.79 2.51
CA THR A 52 0.72 28.54 3.94
C THR A 52 2.00 28.58 4.77
N PHE A 53 3.15 28.21 4.20
CA PHE A 53 4.44 28.30 4.88
C PHE A 53 5.15 29.64 4.61
N LEU A 54 5.12 30.12 3.37
CA LEU A 54 5.86 31.32 2.97
C LEU A 54 5.22 32.60 3.50
N THR A 55 3.89 32.68 3.61
CA THR A 55 3.21 33.89 4.08
C THR A 55 3.57 34.23 5.54
N PRO A 56 3.40 33.33 6.53
CA PRO A 56 3.77 33.65 7.90
C PRO A 56 5.29 33.86 8.05
N SER A 57 6.11 33.07 7.35
CA SER A 57 7.56 33.23 7.39
C SER A 57 8.02 34.57 6.83
N GLY A 58 7.47 34.98 5.69
CA GLY A 58 7.73 36.28 5.07
C GLY A 58 7.28 37.44 5.95
N TYR A 59 6.13 37.30 6.61
CA TYR A 59 5.67 38.28 7.59
C TYR A 59 6.64 38.43 8.76
N VAL A 60 7.05 37.33 9.39
CA VAL A 60 8.01 37.37 10.51
C VAL A 60 9.34 37.98 10.06
N LEU A 61 9.89 37.50 8.94
CA LEU A 61 11.16 37.97 8.40
C LEU A 61 11.12 39.47 8.09
N SER A 62 10.02 39.95 7.48
CA SER A 62 9.84 41.37 7.17
C SER A 62 9.75 42.26 8.41
N ASN A 63 9.31 41.71 9.54
CA ASN A 63 9.14 42.44 10.80
C ASN A 63 10.27 42.14 11.80
N MET A 64 11.34 41.45 11.41
CA MET A 64 12.45 41.11 12.33
C MET A 64 13.14 42.32 12.96
N ASN A 65 13.14 43.48 12.31
CA ASN A 65 13.68 44.71 12.89
C ASN A 65 12.74 45.34 13.94
N GLN A 66 11.49 44.87 14.01
CA GLN A 66 10.45 45.35 14.94
C GLN A 66 10.23 44.39 16.12
N PHE A 67 10.79 43.18 16.04
CA PHE A 67 10.82 42.19 17.12
C PHE A 67 12.16 42.29 17.88
#